data_AF-A0A9X3TU81-F1
#
_entry.id   AF-A0A9X3TU81-F1
#
_cell.length_a   1.000
_cell.length_b   1.000
_cell.length_c   1.000
_cell.angle_alpha   90.00
_cell.angle_beta   90.00
_cell.angle_gamma   90.00
#
_symmetry.space_group_name_H-M   'P 1'
#
loop_
_entity.id
_entity.type
_entity.pdbx_description
1 polymer ?
#
loop_
_entity_poly.entity_id
_entity_poly.type
_entity_poly.pdbx_seq_one_letter_code
_entity_poly.pdbx_strand_id
1 'polypeptide(L)' 'MGKFSLVIFVLLLVGAGAGLVFLLNWNIPAPSQKVEKVLPDDMFPH' A
#
# COMPACT_ATOMS: atom_id res chain seq x y z
N MET A 1 -11.07 -17.79 24.64
CA MET A 1 -10.19 -16.68 24.24
C MET A 1 -10.03 -15.75 25.44
N GLY A 2 -8.81 -15.42 25.85
CA GLY A 2 -8.60 -14.45 26.92
C GLY A 2 -9.07 -13.05 26.49
N LYS A 3 -9.48 -12.21 27.44
CA LYS A 3 -9.93 -10.82 27.21
C LYS A 3 -8.96 -10.05 26.31
N PHE A 4 -7.65 -10.28 26.50
CA PHE A 4 -6.58 -9.72 25.68
C PHE A 4 -6.62 -10.17 24.21
N SER A 5 -6.81 -11.47 23.96
CA SER A 5 -6.92 -12.02 22.60
C SER A 5 -8.17 -11.51 21.88
N LEU A 6 -9.28 -11.30 22.61
CA LEU A 6 -10.49 -10.69 22.06
C LEU A 6 -10.24 -9.23 21.64
N VAL A 7 -9.55 -8.45 22.48
CA VAL A 7 -9.20 -7.06 22.17
C VAL A 7 -8.35 -6.96 20.90
N ILE A 8 -7.32 -7.82 20.76
CA ILE A 8 -6.49 -7.85 19.55
C ILE A 8 -7.33 -8.19 18.32
N PHE A 9 -8.22 -9.18 18.43
CA PHE A 9 -9.07 -9.58 17.33
C PHE A 9 -10.01 -8.46 16.87
N VAL A 10 -10.63 -7.75 17.82
CA VAL A 10 -11.47 -6.59 17.52
C VAL A 10 -10.66 -5.47 16.86
N LEU A 11 -9.45 -5.17 17.35
CA LEU A 11 -8.56 -4.18 16.74
C LEU A 11 -8.22 -4.53 15.29
N LEU A 12 -7.93 -5.79 15.00
CA LEU A 12 -7.67 -6.26 13.63
C LEU A 12 -8.88 -6.07 12.73
N LEU A 13 -10.09 -6.41 13.20
CA LEU A 13 -11.31 -6.22 12.44
C LEU A 13 -11.60 -4.73 12.16
N VAL A 14 -11.39 -3.87 13.16
CA VAL A 14 -11.57 -2.42 13.00
C VAL A 14 -10.54 -1.86 12.01
N GLY A 15 -9.26 -2.23 12.15
CA GLY A 15 -8.20 -1.78 11.25
C GLY A 15 -8.42 -2.25 9.81
N ALA A 16 -8.79 -3.52 9.61
CA ALA A 16 -9.11 -4.06 8.29
C ALA A 16 -10.35 -3.38 7.68
N GLY A 17 -11.42 -3.19 8.47
CA GLY A 17 -12.64 -2.51 8.02
C GLY A 17 -12.38 -1.06 7.61
N ALA A 18 -11.66 -0.30 8.44
CA ALA A 18 -11.28 1.07 8.12
C ALA A 18 -10.38 1.15 6.87
N GLY A 19 -9.40 0.25 6.76
CA GLY A 19 -8.52 0.16 5.58
C GLY A 19 -9.29 -0.16 4.29
N LEU A 20 -10.27 -1.07 4.35
CA LEU A 20 -11.12 -1.40 3.21
C LEU A 20 -11.96 -0.19 2.76
N VAL A 21 -12.64 0.48 3.68
CA VAL A 21 -13.46 1.68 3.36
C VAL A 21 -12.58 2.78 2.76
N PHE A 22 -11.40 3.00 3.33
CA PHE A 22 -10.44 3.97 2.82
C PHE A 22 -10.01 3.63 1.40
N LEU A 23 -9.59 2.38 1.13
CA LEU A 23 -9.16 1.94 -0.20
C LEU A 23 -10.29 2.03 -1.25
N LEU A 24 -11.53 1.71 -0.87
CA LEU A 24 -12.69 1.83 -1.78
C LEU A 24 -12.97 3.29 -2.18
N ASN A 25 -12.64 4.25 -1.33
CA ASN A 25 -12.88 5.67 -1.59
C ASN A 25 -11.63 6.42 -2.04
N TRP A 26 -10.46 5.79 -2.03
CA TRP A 26 -9.22 6.46 -2.37
C TRP A 26 -9.13 6.68 -3.88
N ASN A 27 -9.32 7.94 -4.29
CA ASN A 27 -8.94 8.39 -5.62
C ASN A 27 -7.42 8.61 -5.69
N ILE A 28 -6.68 7.59 -6.16
CA ILE A 28 -5.22 7.66 -6.29
C ILE A 28 -4.89 8.68 -7.37
N PRO A 29 -4.17 9.78 -7.05
CA PRO A 29 -3.81 10.78 -8.04
C PRO A 29 -2.88 10.18 -9.09
N ALA A 30 -2.93 10.72 -10.32
CA ALA A 30 -1.96 10.37 -11.34
C ALA A 30 -0.52 10.65 -10.84
N PRO A 31 0.49 9.89 -11.32
CA PRO A 31 1.88 10.15 -11.00
C PRO A 31 2.23 11.62 -11.25
N SER A 32 2.76 12.30 -10.24
CA SER A 32 3.09 13.73 -10.32
C SER A 32 4.26 14.03 -11.25
N GLN A 33 5.08 13.02 -11.54
CA GLN A 33 6.26 13.14 -12.38
C GLN A 33 6.42 11.88 -13.24
N LYS A 34 6.75 12.09 -14.51
CA LYS A 34 7.14 11.01 -15.42
C LYS A 34 8.59 10.65 -15.11
N VAL A 35 8.83 9.43 -14.62
CA VAL A 35 10.18 8.91 -14.41
C VAL A 35 10.62 8.21 -15.70
N GLU A 36 11.53 8.83 -16.44
CA GLU A 36 12.19 8.18 -17.58
C GLU A 36 13.42 7.43 -17.07
N LYS A 37 13.37 6.10 -17.13
CA LYS A 37 14.54 5.27 -16.90
C LYS A 37 15.35 5.23 -18.19
N VAL A 38 16.32 6.14 -18.30
CA VAL A 38 17.33 6.08 -19.36
C VAL A 38 18.30 4.96 -18.98
N LEU A 39 18.45 3.97 -19.85
CA LEU A 39 19.44 2.91 -19.67
C LEU A 39 20.82 3.50 -20.00
N PRO A 40 21.78 3.50 -19.04
CA PRO A 40 23.14 3.92 -19.33
C PRO A 40 23.77 3.07 -20.45
N ASP A 41 24.42 3.74 -21.41
CA ASP A 41 24.94 3.13 -22.63
C ASP A 41 26.10 2.14 -22.34
N ASP A 42 26.80 2.35 -21.23
CA ASP A 42 27.86 1.50 -20.68
C ASP A 42 27.37 0.14 -20.17
N MET A 43 26.05 -0.08 -20.10
CA MET A 43 25.47 -1.38 -19.78
C MET A 43 25.18 -2.25 -21.02
N PHE A 44 25.38 -1.73 -22.23
CA PHE A 44 25.28 -2.55 -23.44
C PHE A 44 26.61 -3.26 -23.71
N PRO A 45 26.64 -4.59 -23.88
CA PRO A 45 27.85 -5.30 -24.31
C PRO A 45 28.23 -4.91 -25.75
N HIS A 46 29.52 -4.67 -25.98
CA HIS A 46 30.11 -4.39 -27.30
C HIS A 46 30.58 -5.66 -28.01
#